data_AF-A0A4Y3PQV1-F1
#
_entry.id   AF-A0A4Y3PQV1-F1
#
_cell.length_a   1.000
_cell.length_b   1.000
_cell.length_c   1.000
_cell.angle_alpha   90.00
_cell.angle_beta   90.00
_cell.angle_gamma   90.00
#
_symmetry.space_group_name_H-M   'P 1'
#
loop_
_entity.id
_entity.type
_entity.pdbx_description
1 polymer ?
#
loop_
_entity_poly.entity_id
_entity_poly.type
_entity_poly.pdbx_seq_one_letter_code
_entity_poly.pdbx_strand_id
1 'polypeptide(L)'
;MHTKVLEKQCRSVNTVRIKLTKEAVDQLQKATRPVRISGELVGGCGMTVEYSLWLDEATPNDQVMQVEAMTLLIDAETIGYIDSDSLTIDYRAQQGFRLVTPQQILAYGLTLKERWG
;
A
#
# COMPACT_ATOMS: atom_id res chain seq x y z
N MET A 1 13.20 37.98 -25.70
CA MET A 1 12.08 37.65 -24.79
C MET A 1 12.23 36.19 -24.38
N HIS A 2 12.76 35.94 -23.19
CA HIS A 2 13.01 34.59 -22.67
C HIS A 2 11.77 34.10 -21.93
N THR A 3 10.99 33.22 -22.54
CA THR A 3 9.97 32.47 -21.81
C THR A 3 10.59 31.15 -21.38
N LYS A 4 10.91 31.05 -20.08
CA LYS A 4 11.32 29.82 -19.41
C LYS A 4 10.20 28.80 -19.61
N VAL A 5 10.49 27.73 -20.35
CA VAL A 5 9.67 26.52 -20.34
C VAL A 5 9.74 26.01 -18.90
N LEU A 6 8.60 26.05 -18.19
CA LEU A 6 8.45 25.34 -16.93
C LEU A 6 8.50 23.85 -17.29
N GLU A 7 9.69 23.27 -17.18
CA GLU A 7 9.87 21.83 -17.21
C GLU A 7 8.93 21.25 -16.15
N LYS A 8 7.87 20.59 -16.61
CA LYS A 8 7.10 19.67 -15.78
C LYS A 8 8.12 18.70 -15.21
N GLN A 9 8.45 18.86 -13.94
CA GLN A 9 9.17 17.86 -13.20
C GLN A 9 8.25 16.65 -13.15
N CYS A 10 8.46 15.74 -14.11
CA CYS A 10 7.85 14.44 -14.14
C CYS A 10 8.18 13.83 -12.78
N ARG A 11 7.20 13.81 -11.86
CA ARG A 11 7.35 13.08 -10.60
C ARG A 11 7.71 11.67 -11.03
N SER A 12 8.95 11.27 -10.79
CA SER A 12 9.33 9.86 -10.88
C SER A 12 8.33 9.14 -10.00
N VAL A 13 7.41 8.40 -10.60
CA VAL A 13 6.41 7.65 -9.85
C VAL A 13 7.23 6.58 -9.14
N ASN A 14 7.60 6.85 -7.88
CA ASN A 14 8.21 5.84 -7.04
C ASN A 14 7.24 4.67 -7.06
N THR A 15 7.73 3.54 -7.57
CA THR A 15 6.93 2.34 -7.80
C THR A 15 7.41 1.34 -6.77
N VAL A 16 6.51 0.87 -5.90
CA VAL A 16 6.86 -0.17 -4.93
C VAL A 16 6.65 -1.55 -5.55
N ARG A 17 7.61 -2.47 -5.35
CA ARG A 17 7.43 -3.88 -5.69
C ARG A 17 6.79 -4.60 -4.52
N ILE A 18 5.60 -5.14 -4.73
CA ILE A 18 4.88 -5.92 -3.72
C ILE A 18 5.15 -7.40 -3.89
N LYS A 19 5.48 -8.06 -2.79
CA LYS A 19 5.57 -9.52 -2.66
C LYS A 19 4.54 -9.99 -1.64
N LEU A 20 3.92 -11.14 -1.89
CA LEU A 20 3.01 -11.77 -0.93
C LEU A 20 3.58 -13.12 -0.51
N THR A 21 3.49 -13.44 0.78
CA THR A 21 3.70 -14.82 1.24
C THR A 21 2.54 -15.70 0.78
N LYS A 22 2.76 -17.01 0.74
CA LYS A 22 1.71 -17.97 0.34
C LYS A 22 0.47 -17.80 1.22
N GLU A 23 0.67 -17.63 2.52
CA GLU A 23 -0.37 -17.45 3.51
C GLU A 23 -1.15 -16.15 3.28
N ALA A 24 -0.46 -15.07 2.87
CA ALA A 24 -1.12 -13.81 2.54
C ALA A 24 -1.98 -13.93 1.27
N VAL A 25 -1.45 -14.59 0.22
CA VAL A 25 -2.23 -14.92 -0.98
C VAL A 25 -3.47 -15.73 -0.61
N ASP A 26 -3.29 -16.78 0.19
CA ASP A 26 -4.38 -17.68 0.58
C ASP A 26 -5.54 -16.97 1.29
N GLN A 27 -5.24 -15.90 2.05
CA GLN A 27 -6.26 -15.08 2.69
C GLN A 27 -6.85 -14.01 1.77
N LEU A 28 -6.01 -13.27 1.03
CA LEU A 28 -6.47 -12.15 0.21
C LEU A 28 -7.22 -12.60 -1.04
N GLN A 29 -6.99 -13.81 -1.55
CA GLN A 29 -7.71 -14.33 -2.73
C GLN A 29 -9.19 -14.59 -2.46
N LYS A 30 -9.60 -14.59 -1.18
CA LYS A 30 -11.00 -14.69 -0.77
C LYS A 30 -11.74 -13.35 -0.93
N ALA A 31 -11.02 -12.25 -1.10
CA ALA A 31 -11.60 -10.95 -1.34
C ALA A 31 -12.28 -10.91 -2.71
N THR A 32 -13.50 -10.39 -2.76
CA THR A 32 -14.26 -10.18 -4.01
C THR A 32 -14.03 -8.80 -4.62
N ARG A 33 -13.31 -7.93 -3.90
CA ARG A 33 -13.00 -6.55 -4.27
C ARG A 33 -11.49 -6.33 -4.18
N PRO A 34 -10.94 -5.33 -4.90
CA PRO A 34 -9.53 -4.98 -4.77
C PRO A 34 -9.13 -4.66 -3.34
N VAL A 35 -7.88 -4.99 -2.98
CA VAL A 35 -7.33 -4.74 -1.66
C VAL A 35 -6.41 -3.52 -1.72
N ARG A 36 -6.77 -2.44 -1.03
CA ARG A 36 -5.97 -1.24 -0.88
C ARG A 36 -5.07 -1.32 0.34
N ILE A 37 -3.79 -1.00 0.13
CA ILE A 37 -2.83 -0.69 1.18
C ILE A 37 -2.86 0.82 1.36
N SER A 38 -3.19 1.28 2.56
CA SER A 38 -3.29 2.69 2.88
C SER A 38 -2.36 3.03 4.02
N GLY A 39 -1.62 4.13 3.91
CA GLY A 39 -0.88 4.75 4.99
C GLY A 39 -1.45 6.14 5.25
N GLU A 40 -1.78 6.45 6.50
CA GLU A 40 -2.30 7.74 6.91
C GLU A 40 -1.38 8.36 7.96
N LEU A 41 -1.01 9.62 7.75
CA LEU A 41 -0.27 10.37 8.75
C LEU A 41 -1.21 10.77 9.88
N VAL A 42 -1.00 10.20 11.06
CA VAL A 42 -1.80 10.45 12.26
C VAL A 42 -0.96 11.08 13.37
N GLY A 43 -1.63 11.76 14.30
CA GLY A 43 -1.01 12.36 15.47
C GLY A 43 -0.69 13.86 15.32
N GLY A 44 -0.41 14.49 16.45
CA GLY A 44 -0.04 15.91 16.56
C GLY A 44 1.48 16.12 16.52
N CYS A 45 2.09 16.59 17.61
CA CYS A 45 3.53 16.90 17.68
C CYS A 45 4.49 15.68 17.52
N GLY A 46 3.97 14.46 17.39
CA GLY A 46 4.72 13.23 17.12
C GLY A 46 4.01 12.41 16.06
N MET A 47 4.03 12.91 14.82
CA MET A 47 3.32 12.30 13.69
C MET A 47 3.88 10.90 13.40
N THR A 48 2.98 9.94 13.22
CA THR A 48 3.30 8.56 12.82
C THR A 48 2.43 8.16 11.63
N VAL A 49 2.87 7.17 10.85
CA VAL A 49 2.06 6.61 9.77
C VAL A 49 1.32 5.38 10.29
N GLU A 50 -0.01 5.41 10.26
CA GLU A 50 -0.84 4.25 10.51
C GLU A 50 -1.19 3.56 9.19
N TYR A 51 -0.94 2.26 9.12
CA TYR A 51 -1.24 1.46 7.94
C TYR A 51 -2.51 0.65 8.10
N SER A 52 -3.27 0.48 7.02
CA SER A 52 -4.48 -0.33 6.97
C SER A 52 -4.63 -1.08 5.64
N LEU A 53 -5.42 -2.17 5.68
CA LEU A 53 -5.86 -2.92 4.49
C LEU A 53 -7.38 -2.77 4.32
N TRP A 54 -7.80 -2.29 3.15
CA TRP A 54 -9.21 -2.02 2.85
C TRP A 54 -9.66 -2.76 1.60
N LEU A 55 -10.91 -3.24 1.60
CA LEU A 55 -11.63 -3.59 0.38
C LEU A 55 -12.17 -2.32 -0.24
N ASP A 56 -11.68 -2.00 -1.43
CA ASP A 56 -11.90 -0.69 -2.03
C ASP A 56 -11.79 -0.69 -3.56
N GLU A 57 -12.17 0.43 -4.17
CA GLU A 57 -12.10 0.64 -5.62
C GLU A 57 -10.84 1.40 -6.02
N ALA A 58 -10.39 1.14 -7.25
CA ALA A 58 -9.24 1.84 -7.82
C ALA A 58 -9.61 3.29 -8.16
N THR A 59 -8.68 4.19 -7.90
CA THR A 59 -8.73 5.60 -8.28
C THR A 59 -7.65 5.89 -9.34
N PRO A 60 -7.78 6.99 -10.10
CA PRO A 60 -6.78 7.35 -11.12
C PRO A 60 -5.36 7.58 -10.57
N ASN A 61 -5.20 7.77 -9.26
CA ASN A 61 -3.91 8.03 -8.60
C ASN A 61 -3.28 6.77 -7.99
N ASP A 62 -3.93 5.61 -8.12
CA ASP A 62 -3.40 4.37 -7.57
C ASP A 62 -2.40 3.71 -8.53
N GLN A 63 -1.33 3.19 -7.95
CA GLN A 63 -0.61 2.07 -8.54
C GLN A 63 -1.48 0.81 -8.39
N VAL A 64 -1.97 0.29 -9.51
CA VAL A 64 -2.77 -0.94 -9.58
C VAL A 64 -1.87 -2.11 -9.95
N MET A 65 -1.86 -3.16 -9.13
CA MET A 65 -1.06 -4.36 -9.36
C MET A 65 -1.96 -5.59 -9.40
N GLN A 66 -1.82 -6.39 -10.45
CA GLN A 66 -2.45 -7.71 -10.52
C GLN A 66 -1.49 -8.74 -9.94
N VAL A 67 -1.95 -9.48 -8.95
CA VAL A 67 -1.21 -10.61 -8.39
C VAL A 67 -2.14 -11.82 -8.41
N GLU A 68 -1.80 -12.83 -9.20
CA GLU A 68 -2.67 -13.98 -9.43
C GLU A 68 -4.08 -13.56 -9.86
N ALA A 69 -5.11 -13.87 -9.06
CA ALA A 69 -6.52 -13.52 -9.32
C ALA A 69 -7.01 -12.28 -8.52
N MET A 70 -6.12 -11.59 -7.79
CA MET A 70 -6.47 -10.43 -6.98
C MET A 70 -5.84 -9.14 -7.50
N THR A 71 -6.52 -8.03 -7.22
CA THR A 71 -6.04 -6.69 -7.53
C THR A 71 -5.61 -5.98 -6.24
N LEU A 72 -4.39 -5.49 -6.20
CA LEU A 72 -3.86 -4.66 -5.13
C LEU A 72 -3.80 -3.19 -5.57
N LEU A 73 -4.12 -2.29 -4.63
CA LEU A 73 -4.13 -0.84 -4.83
C LEU A 73 -3.22 -0.18 -3.81
N ILE A 74 -2.49 0.84 -4.24
CA ILE A 74 -1.73 1.70 -3.34
C ILE A 74 -1.59 3.08 -3.98
N ASP A 75 -1.88 4.13 -3.23
CA ASP A 75 -1.73 5.51 -3.71
C ASP A 75 -0.29 6.01 -3.56
N ALA A 76 0.03 7.06 -4.31
CA ALA A 76 1.36 7.66 -4.31
C ALA A 76 1.80 8.20 -2.94
N GLU A 77 0.85 8.62 -2.10
CA GLU A 77 1.14 9.11 -0.75
C GLU A 77 1.63 7.97 0.15
N THR A 78 0.89 6.85 0.16
CA THR A 78 1.27 5.63 0.89
C THR A 78 2.60 5.07 0.40
N ILE A 79 2.89 5.10 -0.91
CA ILE A 79 4.21 4.73 -1.42
C ILE A 79 5.31 5.61 -0.83
N GLY A 80 5.06 6.92 -0.73
CA GLY A 80 5.98 7.87 -0.10
C GLY A 80 6.27 7.54 1.37
N TYR A 81 5.29 7.02 2.10
CA TYR A 81 5.46 6.63 3.51
C TYR A 81 6.21 5.32 3.73
N ILE A 82 6.17 4.38 2.77
CA ILE A 82 6.88 3.09 2.87
C ILE A 82 8.41 3.28 2.84
N ASP A 83 8.87 4.30 2.11
CA ASP A 83 10.30 4.64 1.94
C ASP A 83 11.18 3.42 1.59
N SER A 84 10.67 2.57 0.70
CA SER A 84 11.34 1.34 0.26
C SER A 84 10.82 0.89 -1.10
N ASP A 85 11.72 0.38 -1.95
CA ASP A 85 11.37 -0.17 -3.27
C ASP A 85 10.68 -1.54 -3.18
N SER A 86 10.59 -2.14 -1.98
CA SER A 86 10.03 -3.47 -1.78
C SER A 86 9.17 -3.52 -0.53
N LEU A 87 7.95 -4.02 -0.70
CA LEU A 87 7.01 -4.31 0.38
C LEU A 87 6.61 -5.78 0.34
N THR A 88 6.67 -6.46 1.48
CA THR A 88 6.16 -7.82 1.65
C THR A 88 4.91 -7.78 2.50
N ILE A 89 3.83 -8.38 2.00
CA ILE A 89 2.61 -8.65 2.74
C ILE A 89 2.68 -10.08 3.25
N ASP A 90 2.77 -10.24 4.57
CA ASP A 90 2.75 -11.53 5.25
C ASP A 90 1.41 -11.72 5.97
N TYR A 91 1.02 -12.97 6.21
CA TYR A 91 -0.12 -13.32 7.05
C TYR A 91 0.26 -14.41 8.04
N ARG A 92 -0.12 -14.21 9.30
CA ARG A 92 0.04 -15.21 10.35
C ARG A 92 -1.29 -15.38 11.06
N ALA A 93 -1.77 -16.63 11.16
CA ALA A 93 -3.11 -16.92 11.68
C ALA A 93 -3.41 -16.29 13.06
N GLN A 94 -2.40 -16.18 13.94
CA GLN A 94 -2.55 -15.60 15.29
C GLN A 94 -2.28 -14.09 15.37
N GLN A 95 -1.73 -13.47 14.32
CA GLN A 95 -1.28 -12.08 14.33
C GLN A 95 -1.85 -11.24 13.18
N GLY A 96 -2.66 -11.82 12.30
CA GLY A 96 -3.19 -11.14 11.13
C GLY A 96 -2.12 -10.81 10.07
N PHE A 97 -2.42 -9.82 9.25
CA PHE A 97 -1.54 -9.34 8.20
C PHE A 97 -0.43 -8.45 8.76
N ARG A 98 0.70 -8.43 8.03
CA ARG A 98 1.87 -7.63 8.35
C ARG A 98 2.46 -7.03 7.08
N LEU A 99 2.92 -5.79 7.19
CA LEU A 99 3.59 -5.04 6.14
C LEU A 99 5.07 -4.92 6.49
N VAL A 100 5.93 -5.51 5.67
CA VAL A 100 7.35 -5.67 5.98
C VAL A 100 8.20 -5.19 4.80
N THR A 101 9.08 -4.23 5.07
CA THR A 101 10.16 -3.84 4.14
C THR A 101 11.44 -4.58 4.53
N PRO A 102 12.50 -4.56 3.69
CA PRO A 102 13.80 -5.08 4.10
C PRO A 102 14.38 -4.40 5.34
N GLN A 103 14.01 -3.15 5.60
CA GLN A 103 14.54 -2.33 6.69
C GLN A 103 13.76 -2.52 8.00
N GLN A 104 12.44 -2.69 7.92
CA GLN A 104 11.57 -2.69 9.10
C GLN A 104 10.19 -3.32 8.87
N ILE A 105 9.51 -3.65 9.96
CA ILE A 105 8.09 -3.97 9.96
C ILE A 105 7.32 -2.66 10.10
N LEU A 106 6.58 -2.27 9.06
CA LEU A 106 5.78 -1.04 9.05
C LEU A 106 4.51 -1.19 9.90
N ALA A 107 3.88 -2.35 9.82
CA ALA A 107 2.67 -2.67 10.57
C ALA A 107 2.51 -4.18 10.74
N TYR A 108 1.78 -4.56 11.80
CA TYR A 108 1.38 -5.94 12.08
C TYR A 108 0.03 -5.92 12.80
N GLY A 109 -0.64 -7.06 12.94
CA GLY A 109 -1.97 -7.08 13.56
C GLY A 109 -3.07 -6.61 12.62
N LEU A 110 -2.79 -6.42 11.33
CA LEU A 110 -3.75 -5.86 10.40
C LEU A 110 -4.84 -6.88 10.05
N THR A 111 -6.06 -6.39 9.91
CA THR A 111 -7.19 -7.13 9.35
C THR A 111 -7.63 -6.45 8.06
N LEU A 112 -8.25 -7.24 7.18
CA LEU A 112 -8.91 -6.70 6.00
C LEU A 112 -10.26 -6.11 6.40
N LYS A 113 -10.52 -4.85 6.04
CA LYS A 113 -11.71 -4.10 6.45
C LYS A 113 -12.52 -3.65 5.24
N GLU A 114 -13.82 -3.44 5.40
CA GLU A 114 -14.66 -2.78 4.39
C GLU A 114 -14.52 -1.25 4.50
N ARG A 115 -14.27 -0.55 3.40
CA ARG A 115 -14.12 0.92 3.42
C ARG A 115 -15.43 1.67 3.70
N TRP A 116 -16.58 1.03 3.44
CA TRP A 116 -17.93 1.62 3.53
C TRP A 116 -18.94 0.66 4.21
N GLY A 117 -18.47 -0.10 5.21
CA GLY A 117 -19.30 -1.02 5.99
C GLY A 117 -19.82 -0.42 7.29
#